data_AF-L5M1S5-F1
#
_entry.id   AF-L5M1S5-F1
#
_cell.length_a   1.000
_cell.length_b   1.000
_cell.length_c   1.000
_cell.angle_alpha   90.00
_cell.angle_beta   90.00
_cell.angle_gamma   90.00
#
_symmetry.space_group_name_H-M   'P 1'
#
loop_
_entity.id
_entity.type
_entity.pdbx_description
1 polymer ?
#
loop_
_entity_poly.entity_id
_entity_poly.type
_entity_poly.pdbx_seq_one_letter_code
_entity_poly.pdbx_strand_id
1 'polypeptide(L)'
;MWPDIKSEPPPEPERWLPFLTPPSPPSSAPSNHALGTGGGAHSPRLGKDGRRSLGLQDSQSLGPRAQRNFPQSHRNHRSCGTKNSFQTLGMKLENITNPWSPEHRLVQPTLEQTGYSRERQAAFRFGRTMPKYLLFTSPKENRWGHQRSYRLQIHSMAEQVLPPGWQEERAVTWARYPLAVTKYQESELCSSSIYNQNDPWDPPVVFEEFLQNNENIEEEDLVAWVTVGFLHIPHSEDIPNTATPGNSVGFMLRPFNFFPEDPSVASRDTVIVWPRDKGPNYVQRWIPEEGGDCWKPTPFSYNGTYRPL
;
A
#
# COMPACT_ATOMS: atom_id res chain seq x y z
N MET A 1 34.13 42.86 0.47
CA MET A 1 33.07 43.26 1.43
C MET A 1 31.85 42.45 1.05
N TRP A 2 31.63 41.33 1.73
CA TRP A 2 30.45 40.47 1.56
C TRP A 2 29.47 40.82 2.68
N PRO A 3 28.16 40.94 2.44
CA PRO A 3 27.21 41.29 3.49
C PRO A 3 26.95 40.09 4.40
N ASP A 4 26.86 40.39 5.70
CA ASP A 4 26.55 39.47 6.80
C ASP A 4 25.25 38.70 6.57
N ILE A 5 25.35 37.37 6.53
CA ILE A 5 24.22 36.47 6.71
C ILE A 5 23.99 36.36 8.22
N LYS A 6 22.91 36.97 8.72
CA LYS A 6 22.43 36.72 10.08
C LYS A 6 22.08 35.24 10.21
N SER A 7 22.82 34.52 11.04
CA SER A 7 22.51 33.16 11.46
C SER A 7 21.26 33.17 12.33
N GLU A 8 20.18 32.53 11.87
CA GLU A 8 19.09 32.14 12.76
C GLU A 8 19.57 31.02 13.71
N PRO A 9 19.10 31.01 14.97
CA PRO A 9 19.48 29.99 15.93
C PRO A 9 18.97 28.61 15.48
N PRO A 10 19.71 27.52 15.75
CA PRO A 10 19.26 26.18 15.40
C PRO A 10 17.96 25.84 16.16
N PRO A 11 16.96 25.25 15.49
CA PRO A 11 15.77 24.76 16.18
C PRO A 11 16.16 23.66 17.20
N GLU A 12 15.48 23.68 18.35
CA GLU A 12 15.68 22.71 19.43
C GLU A 12 15.48 21.24 18.96
N PRO A 13 16.08 20.26 19.66
CA PRO A 13 15.86 18.84 19.39
C PRO A 13 14.38 18.46 19.58
N GLU A 14 13.61 18.36 18.50
CA GLU A 14 12.32 17.68 18.56
C GLU A 14 12.56 16.17 18.80
N ARG A 15 12.11 15.70 19.97
CA ARG A 15 11.92 14.26 20.24
C ARG A 15 10.85 13.75 19.29
N TRP A 16 11.25 13.04 18.25
CA TRP A 16 10.38 12.10 17.57
C TRP A 16 9.99 11.01 18.58
N LEU A 17 8.78 11.08 19.12
CA LEU A 17 8.19 9.92 19.79
C LEU A 17 8.10 8.79 18.75
N PRO A 18 8.59 7.57 19.05
CA PRO A 18 8.46 6.46 18.12
C PRO A 18 6.98 6.14 17.95
N PHE A 19 6.40 6.55 16.82
CA PHE A 19 5.11 6.03 16.36
C PHE A 19 5.32 4.65 15.75
N LEU A 20 5.82 3.70 16.54
CA LEU A 20 5.80 2.28 16.25
C LEU A 20 5.74 1.52 17.59
N THR A 21 4.61 1.61 18.28
CA THR A 21 4.10 0.41 18.92
C THR A 21 3.37 -0.37 17.83
N PRO A 22 3.84 -1.58 17.44
CA PRO A 22 2.99 -2.44 16.64
C PRO A 22 1.69 -2.65 17.42
N PRO A 23 0.50 -2.46 16.81
CA PRO A 23 -0.71 -2.92 17.46
C PRO A 23 -0.52 -4.40 17.76
N SER A 24 -0.85 -4.81 19.00
CA SER A 24 -0.92 -6.21 19.39
C SER A 24 -1.57 -7.03 18.29
N PRO A 25 -1.07 -8.25 17.97
CA PRO A 25 -1.70 -9.09 16.97
C PRO A 25 -3.19 -9.18 17.33
N PRO A 26 -4.11 -8.97 16.37
CA PRO A 26 -5.51 -9.18 16.65
C PRO A 26 -5.64 -10.59 17.22
N SER A 27 -6.20 -10.70 18.42
CA SER A 27 -6.60 -11.97 19.00
C SER A 27 -7.51 -12.63 17.99
N SER A 28 -6.99 -13.62 17.24
CA SER A 28 -7.73 -14.58 16.41
C SER A 28 -9.16 -14.11 16.07
N ALA A 29 -9.28 -13.03 15.30
CA ALA A 29 -10.55 -12.67 14.70
C ALA A 29 -10.76 -13.69 13.57
N PRO A 30 -11.92 -14.34 13.49
CA PRO A 30 -12.13 -15.41 12.52
C PRO A 30 -11.84 -14.85 11.13
N SER A 31 -11.07 -15.61 10.35
CA SER A 31 -11.01 -15.45 8.90
C SER A 31 -12.45 -15.26 8.41
N ASN A 32 -12.72 -14.12 7.76
CA ASN A 32 -13.90 -14.00 6.93
C ASN A 32 -13.69 -15.02 5.79
N HIS A 33 -14.14 -16.26 6.02
CA HIS A 33 -14.29 -17.25 4.98
C HIS A 33 -15.34 -16.71 4.03
N ALA A 34 -14.89 -16.07 2.95
CA ALA A 34 -15.72 -15.96 1.77
C ALA A 34 -16.06 -17.39 1.33
N LEU A 35 -17.27 -17.83 1.65
CA LEU A 35 -17.95 -19.04 1.17
C LEU A 35 -17.04 -20.28 1.00
N GLY A 36 -16.70 -20.93 2.12
CA GLY A 36 -16.13 -22.28 2.14
C GLY A 36 -16.81 -23.11 3.24
N THR A 37 -17.53 -24.17 2.88
CA THR A 37 -18.10 -25.11 3.84
C THR A 37 -16.97 -25.87 4.53
N GLY A 38 -16.99 -25.92 5.86
CA GLY A 38 -15.96 -26.57 6.67
C GLY A 38 -15.77 -28.05 6.29
N GLY A 39 -14.58 -28.36 5.80
CA GLY A 39 -14.14 -29.72 5.52
C GLY A 39 -12.64 -29.83 5.82
N GLY A 40 -12.26 -30.76 6.69
CA GLY A 40 -10.88 -30.96 7.12
C GLY A 40 -9.93 -31.24 5.96
N ALA A 41 -8.65 -30.85 6.14
CA ALA A 41 -7.59 -31.03 5.16
C ALA A 41 -7.41 -32.53 4.81
N HIS A 42 -7.91 -32.93 3.64
CA HIS A 42 -7.60 -34.20 3.02
C HIS A 42 -6.82 -33.97 1.73
N SER A 43 -5.73 -34.72 1.55
CA SER A 43 -4.95 -34.73 0.31
C SER A 43 -5.84 -35.03 -0.91
N PRO A 44 -5.57 -34.45 -2.09
CA PRO A 44 -6.41 -34.63 -3.27
C PRO A 44 -6.50 -36.12 -3.67
N ARG A 45 -7.70 -36.71 -3.66
CA ARG A 45 -7.96 -38.04 -4.23
C ARG A 45 -8.57 -37.90 -5.63
N LEU A 46 -8.21 -38.82 -6.53
CA LEU A 46 -8.79 -38.89 -7.87
C LEU A 46 -10.31 -39.15 -7.79
N GLY A 47 -11.10 -38.31 -8.46
CA GLY A 47 -12.52 -38.57 -8.70
C GLY A 47 -12.73 -39.63 -9.79
N LYS A 48 -13.93 -40.23 -9.81
CA LYS A 48 -14.32 -41.29 -10.77
C LYS A 48 -14.31 -40.85 -12.24
N ASP A 49 -14.28 -39.55 -12.51
CA ASP A 49 -14.32 -38.98 -13.87
C ASP A 49 -12.95 -38.58 -14.42
N GLY A 50 -11.85 -39.04 -13.79
CA GLY A 50 -10.48 -38.72 -14.20
C GLY A 50 -10.06 -37.25 -13.97
N ARG A 51 -11.00 -36.38 -13.60
CA ARG A 51 -10.73 -35.02 -13.09
C ARG A 51 -10.39 -35.11 -11.61
N ARG A 52 -9.22 -34.61 -11.21
CA ARG A 52 -8.94 -34.31 -9.80
C ARG A 52 -9.75 -33.04 -9.47
N SER A 53 -10.82 -33.17 -8.71
CA SER A 53 -11.36 -32.02 -7.98
C SER A 53 -10.27 -31.62 -6.99
N LEU A 54 -9.61 -30.48 -7.24
CA LEU A 54 -8.69 -29.89 -6.28
C LEU A 54 -9.44 -29.76 -4.94
N GLY A 55 -8.84 -30.26 -3.86
CA GLY A 55 -9.28 -29.90 -2.51
C GLY A 55 -9.38 -28.38 -2.44
N LEU A 56 -10.41 -27.87 -1.74
CA LEU A 56 -10.84 -26.47 -1.73
C LEU A 56 -9.71 -25.49 -2.04
N GLN A 57 -9.80 -24.89 -3.21
CA GLN A 57 -8.92 -23.82 -3.63
C GLN A 57 -9.48 -22.53 -3.02
N ASP A 58 -8.97 -22.18 -1.84
CA ASP A 58 -9.42 -20.99 -1.13
C ASP A 58 -8.57 -19.79 -1.58
N SER A 59 -9.17 -18.87 -2.33
CA SER A 59 -8.57 -17.56 -2.56
C SER A 59 -8.73 -16.73 -1.29
N GLN A 60 -7.63 -16.36 -0.64
CA GLN A 60 -7.68 -15.38 0.43
C GLN A 60 -7.58 -13.99 -0.20
N SER A 61 -8.73 -13.34 -0.39
CA SER A 61 -8.79 -11.91 -0.73
C SER A 61 -9.18 -11.12 0.51
N LEU A 62 -8.38 -10.12 0.84
CA LEU A 62 -8.74 -9.14 1.86
C LEU A 62 -9.61 -8.08 1.19
N GLY A 63 -10.76 -7.80 1.81
CA GLY A 63 -11.64 -6.68 1.42
C GLY A 63 -10.83 -5.39 1.27
N PRO A 64 -11.22 -4.49 0.35
CA PRO A 64 -10.36 -3.41 -0.06
C PRO A 64 -10.24 -2.46 1.12
N ARG A 65 -8.99 -2.12 1.46
CA ARG A 65 -8.76 -1.10 2.48
C ARG A 65 -8.90 0.25 1.79
N ALA A 66 -9.93 1.01 2.16
CA ALA A 66 -10.07 2.40 1.74
C ALA A 66 -8.92 3.20 2.36
N GLN A 67 -8.06 3.77 1.53
CA GLN A 67 -7.12 4.77 1.98
C GLN A 67 -7.63 6.14 1.58
N ARG A 68 -8.10 6.90 2.58
CA ARG A 68 -8.36 8.34 2.49
C ARG A 68 -7.13 9.10 2.95
N ASN A 69 -6.97 10.36 2.52
CA ASN A 69 -5.99 11.31 3.03
C ASN A 69 -4.55 10.75 3.04
N PHE A 70 -3.90 10.79 1.87
CA PHE A 70 -2.45 10.55 1.78
C PHE A 70 -1.71 11.42 2.80
N PRO A 71 -0.68 10.89 3.49
CA PRO A 71 -0.21 11.43 4.76
C PRO A 71 0.05 12.95 4.72
N GLN A 72 -0.58 13.65 5.67
CA GLN A 72 -0.51 15.10 5.82
C GLN A 72 0.52 15.46 6.90
N SER A 73 1.43 16.38 6.59
CA SER A 73 2.39 16.90 7.57
C SER A 73 1.66 17.81 8.57
N HIS A 74 1.52 17.36 9.82
CA HIS A 74 0.98 18.14 10.93
C HIS A 74 2.10 18.96 11.61
N ARG A 75 2.31 20.20 11.14
CA ARG A 75 2.57 21.44 11.92
C ARG A 75 3.21 22.50 11.01
N ASN A 76 2.69 23.72 11.16
CA ASN A 76 3.06 24.97 10.49
C ASN A 76 2.97 25.00 8.94
N HIS A 77 1.81 25.46 8.46
CA HIS A 77 1.60 26.10 7.16
C HIS A 77 2.10 25.35 5.91
N ARG A 78 1.31 24.37 5.44
CA ARG A 78 0.80 24.18 4.05
C ARG A 78 0.41 22.70 3.83
N SER A 79 -0.84 22.39 4.19
CA SER A 79 -1.55 21.15 3.88
C SER A 79 -1.52 20.85 2.38
N CYS A 80 -1.21 19.62 1.95
CA CYS A 80 -1.42 19.21 0.55
C CYS A 80 -2.90 19.04 0.19
N GLY A 81 -3.82 19.28 1.13
CA GLY A 81 -5.26 19.44 0.90
C GLY A 81 -5.99 18.14 0.58
N THR A 82 -7.33 18.22 0.57
CA THR A 82 -8.20 17.13 0.10
C THR A 82 -8.19 17.04 -1.43
N LYS A 83 -7.92 18.14 -2.13
CA LYS A 83 -7.92 18.25 -3.59
C LYS A 83 -6.68 17.61 -4.22
N ASN A 84 -6.87 16.45 -4.86
CA ASN A 84 -5.81 15.65 -5.48
C ASN A 84 -6.23 15.18 -6.88
N SER A 85 -5.25 14.84 -7.71
CA SER A 85 -5.44 14.15 -8.98
C SER A 85 -4.74 12.79 -8.95
N PHE A 86 -5.09 11.90 -9.88
CA PHE A 86 -4.44 10.61 -10.04
C PHE A 86 -3.68 10.53 -11.37
N GLN A 87 -2.44 10.05 -11.30
CA GLN A 87 -1.60 9.84 -12.48
C GLN A 87 -0.73 8.60 -12.33
N THR A 88 -0.23 8.12 -13.46
CA THR A 88 0.73 7.02 -13.49
C THR A 88 1.98 7.38 -14.26
N LEU A 89 3.10 6.78 -13.86
CA LEU A 89 4.36 6.85 -14.60
C LEU A 89 4.73 5.48 -15.17
N GLY A 90 5.02 5.47 -16.47
CA GLY A 90 5.52 4.35 -17.23
C GLY A 90 6.91 4.61 -17.78
N MET A 91 7.56 3.56 -18.25
CA MET A 91 8.81 3.65 -19.00
C MET A 91 8.53 3.19 -20.43
N LYS A 92 8.94 4.01 -21.40
CA LYS A 92 8.86 3.69 -22.82
C LYS A 92 10.26 3.73 -23.41
N LEU A 93 10.56 2.83 -24.35
CA LEU A 93 11.83 2.91 -25.07
C LEU A 93 11.64 3.81 -26.30
N GLU A 94 12.54 4.77 -26.46
CA GLU A 94 12.67 5.54 -27.69
C GLU A 94 13.92 5.09 -28.45
N ASN A 95 13.83 5.10 -29.77
CA ASN A 95 14.95 4.81 -30.65
C ASN A 95 15.32 6.12 -31.36
N ILE A 96 16.46 6.71 -31.00
CA ILE A 96 16.95 7.97 -31.55
C ILE A 96 18.26 7.77 -32.31
N THR A 97 18.60 8.72 -33.18
CA THR A 97 19.95 8.81 -33.73
C THR A 97 20.89 9.25 -32.61
N ASN A 98 22.06 8.63 -32.49
CA ASN A 98 23.02 8.98 -31.47
C ASN A 98 23.53 10.43 -31.69
N PRO A 99 23.30 11.36 -30.73
CA PRO A 99 23.61 12.79 -30.91
C PRO A 99 25.09 13.11 -31.14
N TRP A 100 25.99 12.24 -30.69
CA TRP A 100 27.45 12.39 -30.80
C TRP A 100 28.09 11.38 -31.76
N SER A 101 27.28 10.53 -32.42
CA SER A 101 27.73 9.64 -33.51
C SER A 101 26.56 9.34 -34.46
N PRO A 102 26.28 10.21 -35.45
CA PRO A 102 25.06 10.13 -36.27
C PRO A 102 24.85 8.83 -37.06
N GLU A 103 25.90 8.04 -37.27
CA GLU A 103 25.83 6.72 -37.94
C GLU A 103 25.21 5.62 -37.05
N HIS A 104 25.11 5.86 -35.75
CA HIS A 104 24.62 4.89 -34.77
C HIS A 104 23.25 5.25 -34.22
N ARG A 105 22.53 4.24 -33.72
CA ARG A 105 21.23 4.38 -33.05
C ARG A 105 21.39 4.14 -31.55
N LEU A 106 20.65 4.89 -30.75
CA LEU A 106 20.55 4.71 -29.31
C LEU A 106 19.10 4.36 -28.96
N VAL A 107 18.91 3.25 -28.25
CA VAL A 107 17.64 2.90 -27.64
C VAL A 107 17.72 3.25 -26.17
N GLN A 108 16.92 4.21 -25.72
CA GLN A 108 16.96 4.70 -24.35
C GLN A 108 15.58 4.75 -23.71
N PRO A 109 15.48 4.60 -22.39
CA PRO A 109 14.23 4.75 -21.67
C PRO A 109 13.83 6.21 -21.54
N THR A 110 12.55 6.49 -21.76
CA THR A 110 11.89 7.76 -21.46
C THR A 110 10.77 7.56 -20.45
N LEU A 111 10.48 8.62 -19.70
CA LEU A 111 9.39 8.65 -18.74
C LEU A 111 8.10 9.02 -19.47
N GLU A 112 7.09 8.18 -19.37
CA GLU A 112 5.75 8.43 -19.87
C GLU A 112 4.82 8.73 -18.69
N GLN A 113 4.11 9.85 -18.75
CA GLN A 113 3.17 10.28 -17.71
C GLN A 113 1.75 10.25 -18.27
N THR A 114 0.85 9.57 -17.54
CA THR A 114 -0.56 9.45 -17.92
C THR A 114 -1.43 10.00 -16.81
N GLY A 115 -2.17 11.07 -17.11
CA GLY A 115 -3.20 11.62 -16.22
C GLY A 115 -4.54 10.88 -16.38
N TYR A 116 -5.32 10.82 -15.30
CA TYR A 116 -6.63 10.19 -15.29
C TYR A 116 -7.66 11.20 -14.81
N SER A 117 -8.67 11.47 -15.65
CA SER A 117 -9.69 12.47 -15.36
C SER A 117 -10.99 11.87 -14.84
N ARG A 118 -11.21 10.56 -15.05
CA ARG A 118 -12.46 9.87 -14.70
C ARG A 118 -12.21 8.58 -13.90
N GLU A 119 -13.13 8.25 -13.01
CA GLU A 119 -13.06 7.06 -12.15
C GLU A 119 -12.88 5.76 -12.94
N ARG A 120 -13.62 5.58 -14.05
CA ARG A 120 -13.52 4.36 -14.87
C ARG A 120 -12.15 4.19 -15.53
N GLN A 121 -11.41 5.27 -15.76
CA GLN A 121 -10.04 5.21 -16.27
C GLN A 121 -9.08 4.73 -15.17
N ALA A 122 -9.35 5.11 -13.92
CA ALA A 122 -8.56 4.77 -12.73
C ALA A 122 -9.06 3.51 -11.99
N ALA A 123 -9.98 2.75 -12.60
CA ALA A 123 -10.46 1.45 -12.13
C ALA A 123 -9.74 0.32 -12.88
N PHE A 124 -8.60 -0.11 -12.35
CA PHE A 124 -7.77 -1.13 -12.96
C PHE A 124 -8.31 -2.52 -12.63
N ARG A 125 -8.49 -3.38 -13.64
CA ARG A 125 -8.92 -4.77 -13.47
C ARG A 125 -7.75 -5.75 -13.45
N PHE A 126 -7.92 -6.86 -12.75
CA PHE A 126 -7.00 -8.00 -12.82
C PHE A 126 -6.83 -8.51 -14.27
N GLY A 127 -5.70 -9.14 -14.57
CA GLY A 127 -5.35 -9.63 -15.91
C GLY A 127 -4.81 -8.55 -16.86
N ARG A 128 -4.79 -7.26 -16.44
CA ARG A 128 -4.12 -6.18 -17.16
C ARG A 128 -2.80 -5.80 -16.50
N THR A 129 -1.85 -5.33 -17.28
CA THR A 129 -0.59 -4.81 -16.75
C THR A 129 -0.86 -3.54 -15.93
N MET A 130 -0.56 -3.59 -14.64
CA MET A 130 -0.63 -2.43 -13.75
C MET A 130 0.55 -1.49 -13.99
N PRO A 131 0.32 -0.17 -14.06
CA PRO A 131 1.41 0.81 -14.06
C PRO A 131 2.27 0.66 -12.81
N LYS A 132 3.59 0.79 -12.97
CA LYS A 132 4.55 0.59 -11.86
C LYS A 132 4.51 1.71 -10.82
N TYR A 133 4.14 2.92 -11.25
CA TYR A 133 4.03 4.10 -10.39
C TYR A 133 2.59 4.59 -10.43
N LEU A 134 1.89 4.44 -9.30
CA LEU A 134 0.52 4.90 -9.09
C LEU A 134 0.61 6.10 -8.14
N LEU A 135 0.37 7.31 -8.63
CA LEU A 135 0.64 8.55 -7.92
C LEU A 135 -0.64 9.32 -7.64
N PHE A 136 -0.82 9.70 -6.38
CA PHE A 136 -1.84 10.64 -5.95
C PHE A 136 -1.16 11.98 -5.70
N THR A 137 -1.55 12.97 -6.49
CA THR A 137 -0.79 14.21 -6.67
C THR A 137 -1.58 15.40 -6.18
N SER A 138 -0.94 16.23 -5.36
CA SER A 138 -1.44 17.55 -5.02
C SER A 138 -1.11 18.54 -6.13
N PRO A 139 -1.92 19.60 -6.36
CA PRO A 139 -1.55 20.69 -7.27
C PRO A 139 -0.32 21.50 -6.79
N LYS A 140 0.16 21.26 -5.57
CA LYS A 140 1.35 21.92 -5.02
C LYS A 140 2.63 21.26 -5.50
N GLU A 141 3.62 22.08 -5.82
CA GLU A 141 4.96 21.64 -6.22
C GLU A 141 5.95 21.67 -5.05
N ASN A 142 7.01 20.89 -5.16
CA ASN A 142 8.19 20.98 -4.32
C ASN A 142 9.16 22.04 -4.84
N ARG A 143 10.29 22.24 -4.15
CA ARG A 143 11.32 23.24 -4.53
C ARG A 143 11.99 22.99 -5.88
N TRP A 144 11.77 21.83 -6.49
CA TRP A 144 12.34 21.40 -7.76
C TRP A 144 11.32 21.48 -8.91
N GLY A 145 10.13 22.03 -8.68
CA GLY A 145 9.07 22.16 -9.69
C GLY A 145 8.31 20.87 -9.98
N HIS A 146 8.41 19.85 -9.13
CA HIS A 146 7.62 18.62 -9.27
C HIS A 146 6.42 18.64 -8.34
N GLN A 147 5.26 18.20 -8.85
CA GLN A 147 4.07 18.00 -8.02
C GLN A 147 4.36 17.07 -6.84
N ARG A 148 3.86 17.44 -5.67
CA ARG A 148 4.01 16.67 -4.43
C ARG A 148 3.04 15.49 -4.46
N SER A 149 3.58 14.27 -4.38
CA SER A 149 2.76 13.06 -4.53
C SER A 149 3.04 12.03 -3.45
N TYR A 150 2.07 11.15 -3.22
CA TYR A 150 2.33 9.85 -2.62
C TYR A 150 2.16 8.76 -3.67
N ARG A 151 3.11 7.84 -3.71
CA ARG A 151 3.06 6.62 -4.51
C ARG A 151 2.39 5.52 -3.72
N LEU A 152 1.36 4.91 -4.32
CA LEU A 152 0.80 3.65 -3.87
C LEU A 152 1.58 2.50 -4.54
N GLN A 153 2.11 1.60 -3.72
CA GLN A 153 2.83 0.41 -4.18
C GLN A 153 2.17 -0.84 -3.58
N ILE A 154 1.57 -1.67 -4.44
CA ILE A 154 0.78 -2.85 -4.03
C ILE A 154 1.67 -4.10 -4.02
N HIS A 155 1.55 -4.90 -2.96
CA HIS A 155 2.19 -6.22 -2.79
C HIS A 155 1.09 -7.28 -2.66
N SER A 156 0.80 -7.96 -3.75
CA SER A 156 -0.33 -8.89 -3.86
C SER A 156 -0.06 -9.96 -4.92
N MET A 157 -0.67 -11.13 -4.75
CA MET A 157 -0.78 -12.19 -5.75
C MET A 157 -2.26 -12.47 -6.09
N ALA A 158 -3.14 -11.50 -5.84
CA ALA A 158 -4.57 -11.65 -6.10
C ALA A 158 -4.85 -11.68 -7.60
N GLU A 159 -5.91 -12.40 -7.94
CA GLU A 159 -6.49 -12.46 -9.29
C GLU A 159 -8.01 -12.41 -9.19
N GLN A 160 -8.69 -12.30 -10.34
CA GLN A 160 -10.14 -12.42 -10.40
C GLN A 160 -10.56 -13.84 -10.01
N VAL A 161 -11.40 -13.96 -8.98
CA VAL A 161 -11.86 -15.26 -8.46
C VAL A 161 -13.20 -15.66 -9.08
N LEU A 162 -14.26 -14.91 -8.77
CA LEU A 162 -15.61 -15.18 -9.26
C LEU A 162 -15.84 -14.50 -10.62
N PRO A 163 -16.62 -15.10 -11.55
CA PRO A 163 -16.99 -14.43 -12.79
C PRO A 163 -17.79 -13.15 -12.52
N PRO A 164 -17.43 -12.00 -13.13
CA PRO A 164 -18.18 -10.76 -12.92
C PRO A 164 -19.66 -10.89 -13.29
N GLY A 165 -20.54 -10.51 -12.37
CA GLY A 165 -22.00 -10.51 -12.56
C GLY A 165 -22.69 -11.85 -12.22
N TRP A 166 -21.94 -12.83 -11.72
CA TRP A 166 -22.50 -14.13 -11.36
C TRP A 166 -22.94 -14.18 -9.89
N GLN A 167 -24.25 -14.30 -9.65
CA GLN A 167 -24.86 -14.66 -8.35
C GLN A 167 -24.23 -13.91 -7.16
N GLU A 168 -23.44 -14.59 -6.33
CA GLU A 168 -22.84 -14.09 -5.09
C GLU A 168 -21.72 -13.07 -5.33
N GLU A 169 -21.16 -12.99 -6.54
CA GLU A 169 -20.09 -12.04 -6.88
C GLU A 169 -20.52 -10.59 -6.67
N ARG A 170 -21.83 -10.31 -6.71
CA ARG A 170 -22.41 -8.99 -6.42
C ARG A 170 -21.97 -8.43 -5.06
N ALA A 171 -21.79 -9.29 -4.05
CA ALA A 171 -21.34 -8.91 -2.70
C ALA A 171 -19.87 -8.46 -2.61
N VAL A 172 -19.07 -8.81 -3.62
CA VAL A 172 -17.60 -8.63 -3.62
C VAL A 172 -17.09 -8.00 -4.90
N THR A 173 -17.89 -7.15 -5.56
CA THR A 173 -17.52 -6.51 -6.83
C THR A 173 -16.24 -5.67 -6.79
N TRP A 174 -15.79 -5.25 -5.59
CA TRP A 174 -14.47 -4.66 -5.38
C TRP A 174 -13.31 -5.59 -5.74
N ALA A 175 -13.51 -6.91 -5.64
CA ALA A 175 -12.51 -7.92 -5.92
C ALA A 175 -12.17 -8.03 -7.42
N ARG A 176 -12.86 -7.28 -8.28
CA ARG A 176 -12.50 -7.11 -9.70
C ARG A 176 -11.26 -6.24 -9.90
N TYR A 177 -10.95 -5.40 -8.91
CA TYR A 177 -10.03 -4.29 -9.06
C TYR A 177 -8.85 -4.40 -8.08
N PRO A 178 -7.60 -4.63 -8.52
CA PRO A 178 -6.42 -4.40 -7.66
C PRO A 178 -6.35 -2.97 -7.12
N LEU A 179 -6.77 -2.00 -7.95
CA LEU A 179 -6.93 -0.60 -7.56
C LEU A 179 -8.13 0.00 -8.28
N ALA A 180 -8.99 0.67 -7.55
CA ALA A 180 -9.95 1.62 -8.07
C ALA A 180 -9.82 2.96 -7.33
N VAL A 181 -10.00 4.06 -8.06
CA VAL A 181 -9.99 5.41 -7.49
C VAL A 181 -11.37 6.03 -7.71
N THR A 182 -12.01 6.42 -6.61
CA THR A 182 -13.31 7.12 -6.63
C THR A 182 -13.17 8.51 -6.04
N LYS A 183 -14.12 9.38 -6.35
CA LYS A 183 -14.34 10.60 -5.58
C LYS A 183 -14.97 10.25 -4.23
N TYR A 184 -14.63 11.00 -3.19
CA TYR A 184 -15.21 10.83 -1.87
C TYR A 184 -16.69 11.22 -1.86
N GLN A 185 -17.52 10.35 -1.29
CA GLN A 185 -18.92 10.63 -0.96
C GLN A 185 -19.26 10.06 0.42
N GLU A 186 -20.11 10.76 1.19
CA GLU A 186 -20.54 10.30 2.52
C GLU A 186 -21.45 9.06 2.46
N SER A 187 -22.09 8.79 1.32
CA SER A 187 -22.87 7.58 1.08
C SER A 187 -22.01 6.35 0.74
N GLU A 188 -20.71 6.52 0.47
CA GLU A 188 -19.83 5.47 -0.07
C GLU A 188 -18.65 5.16 0.89
N LEU A 189 -18.90 5.22 2.20
CA LEU A 189 -17.84 5.08 3.22
C LEU A 189 -17.24 3.67 3.29
N CYS A 190 -18.01 2.66 2.92
CA CYS A 190 -17.66 1.25 3.05
C CYS A 190 -17.89 0.53 1.72
N SER A 191 -16.97 -0.36 1.33
CA SER A 191 -17.07 -1.21 0.14
C SER A 191 -17.85 -2.51 0.35
N SER A 192 -18.25 -2.78 1.60
CA SER A 192 -19.00 -3.96 2.04
C SER A 192 -19.77 -3.62 3.32
N SER A 193 -20.65 -4.51 3.76
CA SER A 193 -21.36 -4.44 5.03
C SER A 193 -21.30 -5.77 5.79
N ILE A 194 -21.65 -5.75 7.08
CA ILE A 194 -21.85 -6.97 7.88
C ILE A 194 -22.98 -7.85 7.33
N TYR A 195 -23.90 -7.28 6.54
CA TYR A 195 -25.03 -8.00 5.96
C TYR A 195 -24.71 -8.67 4.62
N ASN A 196 -23.63 -8.27 3.92
CA ASN A 196 -23.23 -8.83 2.61
C ASN A 196 -22.96 -10.35 2.68
N GLN A 197 -22.61 -10.88 3.85
CA GLN A 197 -22.28 -12.29 4.02
C GLN A 197 -23.51 -13.21 3.95
N ASN A 198 -24.63 -12.78 4.54
CA ASN A 198 -25.82 -13.61 4.67
C ASN A 198 -26.82 -13.42 3.53
N ASP A 199 -26.71 -12.31 2.79
CA ASP A 199 -27.42 -12.10 1.54
C ASP A 199 -26.48 -11.49 0.49
N PRO A 200 -25.62 -12.33 -0.14
CA PRO A 200 -24.70 -11.86 -1.15
C PRO A 200 -25.36 -11.58 -2.52
N TRP A 201 -26.61 -12.00 -2.70
CA TRP A 201 -27.35 -11.82 -3.96
C TRP A 201 -28.05 -10.45 -4.04
N ASP A 202 -28.45 -9.89 -2.90
CA ASP A 202 -28.96 -8.52 -2.78
C ASP A 202 -28.30 -7.75 -1.61
N PRO A 203 -26.97 -7.51 -1.69
CA PRO A 203 -26.24 -6.89 -0.59
C PRO A 203 -26.57 -5.39 -0.51
N PRO A 204 -26.59 -4.80 0.71
CA PRO A 204 -26.84 -3.36 0.88
C PRO A 204 -25.73 -2.47 0.32
N VAL A 205 -24.56 -3.04 0.01
CA VAL A 205 -23.42 -2.32 -0.58
C VAL A 205 -22.88 -3.11 -1.76
N VAL A 206 -22.86 -2.50 -2.94
CA VAL A 206 -22.27 -3.02 -4.18
C VAL A 206 -21.21 -2.05 -4.66
N PHE A 207 -19.93 -2.36 -4.46
CA PHE A 207 -18.82 -1.46 -4.81
C PHE A 207 -18.80 -1.00 -6.27
N GLU A 208 -19.22 -1.84 -7.22
CA GLU A 208 -19.32 -1.46 -8.64
C GLU A 208 -20.21 -0.24 -8.87
N GLU A 209 -21.19 0.02 -8.00
CA GLU A 209 -22.10 1.17 -8.08
C GLU A 209 -21.36 2.50 -7.90
N PHE A 210 -20.28 2.52 -7.11
CA PHE A 210 -19.45 3.72 -6.89
C PHE A 210 -18.75 4.20 -8.17
N LEU A 211 -18.65 3.33 -9.19
CA LEU A 211 -18.00 3.63 -10.47
C LEU A 211 -19.01 3.94 -11.59
N GLN A 212 -20.33 3.80 -11.35
CA GLN A 212 -21.35 3.90 -12.41
C GLN A 212 -21.57 5.34 -12.88
N ASN A 213 -21.53 6.29 -11.97
CA ASN A 213 -21.62 7.74 -12.24
C ASN A 213 -20.36 8.28 -12.95
N ASN A 214 -19.22 7.58 -12.88
CA ASN A 214 -17.98 7.88 -13.60
C ASN A 214 -17.56 9.34 -13.42
N GLU A 215 -17.47 9.76 -12.16
CA GLU A 215 -17.23 11.15 -11.79
C GLU A 215 -15.85 11.65 -12.27
N ASN A 216 -15.71 12.97 -12.28
CA ASN A 216 -14.41 13.62 -12.47
C ASN A 216 -13.54 13.41 -11.22
N ILE A 217 -12.27 13.07 -11.42
CA ILE A 217 -11.28 12.85 -10.36
C ILE A 217 -10.06 13.79 -10.45
N GLU A 218 -10.16 14.85 -11.24
CA GLU A 218 -9.13 15.90 -11.30
C GLU A 218 -9.35 16.89 -10.17
N GLU A 219 -8.33 17.10 -9.34
CA GLU A 219 -8.38 18.01 -8.19
C GLU A 219 -9.64 17.80 -7.32
N GLU A 220 -9.87 16.56 -6.90
CA GLU A 220 -11.00 16.17 -6.04
C GLU A 220 -10.52 15.48 -4.74
N ASP A 221 -11.43 15.30 -3.77
CA ASP A 221 -11.16 14.42 -2.62
C ASP A 221 -11.24 12.97 -3.10
N LEU A 222 -10.09 12.31 -3.22
CA LEU A 222 -9.97 10.99 -3.83
C LEU A 222 -9.86 9.89 -2.76
N VAL A 223 -10.50 8.76 -3.01
CA VAL A 223 -10.37 7.54 -2.22
C VAL A 223 -9.74 6.45 -3.08
N ALA A 224 -8.66 5.84 -2.57
CA ALA A 224 -8.05 4.67 -3.19
C ALA A 224 -8.59 3.40 -2.53
N TRP A 225 -9.15 2.51 -3.34
CA TRP A 225 -9.64 1.20 -2.93
C TRP A 225 -8.68 0.13 -3.42
N VAL A 226 -7.99 -0.52 -2.48
CA VAL A 226 -6.87 -1.42 -2.79
C VAL A 226 -7.24 -2.85 -2.41
N THR A 227 -7.29 -3.74 -3.40
CA THR A 227 -7.53 -5.18 -3.19
C THR A 227 -6.21 -5.93 -3.15
N VAL A 228 -5.98 -6.71 -2.10
CA VAL A 228 -4.81 -7.56 -1.96
C VAL A 228 -5.22 -8.97 -1.54
N GLY A 229 -4.40 -9.96 -1.91
CA GLY A 229 -4.71 -11.35 -1.64
C GLY A 229 -3.73 -12.30 -2.33
N PHE A 230 -3.99 -13.59 -2.19
CA PHE A 230 -3.23 -14.64 -2.85
C PHE A 230 -4.10 -15.91 -2.96
N LEU A 231 -3.71 -16.79 -3.87
CA LEU A 231 -4.28 -18.11 -4.01
C LEU A 231 -3.66 -19.05 -2.96
N HIS A 232 -4.47 -19.64 -2.08
CA HIS A 232 -3.99 -20.64 -1.13
C HIS A 232 -4.46 -22.03 -1.57
N ILE A 233 -3.52 -22.87 -1.98
CA ILE A 233 -3.75 -24.30 -2.15
C ILE A 233 -3.14 -24.97 -0.92
N PRO A 234 -3.96 -25.42 0.06
CA PRO A 234 -3.42 -25.97 1.29
C PRO A 234 -2.49 -27.17 1.03
N HIS A 235 -1.41 -27.24 1.78
CA HIS A 235 -0.41 -28.31 1.67
C HIS A 235 0.03 -28.84 3.04
N SER A 236 0.86 -29.88 3.06
CA SER A 236 1.22 -30.62 4.29
C SER A 236 1.80 -29.73 5.39
N GLU A 237 2.56 -28.71 5.02
CA GLU A 237 3.22 -27.76 5.90
C GLU A 237 2.24 -26.75 6.53
N ASP A 238 0.97 -26.71 6.10
CA ASP A 238 -0.11 -25.95 6.77
C ASP A 238 -0.63 -26.63 8.04
N ILE A 239 -0.17 -27.85 8.35
CA ILE A 239 -0.56 -28.56 9.56
C ILE A 239 0.50 -28.37 10.65
N PRO A 240 0.15 -27.92 11.87
CA PRO A 240 -1.21 -27.69 12.37
C PRO A 240 -1.80 -26.31 12.04
N ASN A 241 -0.98 -25.37 11.59
CA ASN A 241 -1.38 -24.02 11.24
C ASN A 241 -0.61 -23.54 10.00
N THR A 242 -1.28 -22.76 9.16
CA THR A 242 -0.61 -22.00 8.10
C THR A 242 0.38 -21.02 8.72
N ALA A 243 1.63 -21.12 8.30
CA ALA A 243 2.71 -20.27 8.81
C ALA A 243 2.66 -18.87 8.14
N THR A 244 3.10 -17.83 8.85
CA THR A 244 3.12 -16.46 8.32
C THR A 244 4.20 -16.18 7.25
N PRO A 245 5.38 -16.82 7.23
CA PRO A 245 6.39 -16.54 6.20
C PRO A 245 5.86 -16.82 4.79
N GLY A 246 5.90 -15.81 3.91
CA GLY A 246 5.40 -15.91 2.54
C GLY A 246 3.89 -15.67 2.38
N ASN A 247 3.10 -15.67 3.47
CA ASN A 247 1.65 -15.49 3.45
C ASN A 247 1.22 -14.05 3.83
N SER A 248 2.05 -13.06 3.50
CA SER A 248 1.78 -11.64 3.76
C SER A 248 1.50 -10.88 2.47
N VAL A 249 0.44 -10.07 2.48
CA VAL A 249 0.08 -9.15 1.40
C VAL A 249 -0.23 -7.77 1.96
N GLY A 250 -0.21 -6.74 1.12
CA GLY A 250 -0.47 -5.38 1.56
C GLY A 250 -0.07 -4.34 0.53
N PHE A 251 0.17 -3.12 1.00
CA PHE A 251 0.65 -2.03 0.16
C PHE A 251 1.46 -1.05 0.99
N MET A 252 2.24 -0.22 0.31
CA MET A 252 3.00 0.88 0.89
C MET A 252 2.54 2.21 0.29
N LEU A 253 2.48 3.23 1.13
CA LEU A 253 2.37 4.63 0.73
C LEU A 253 3.75 5.26 0.89
N ARG A 254 4.32 5.75 -0.21
CA ARG A 254 5.68 6.27 -0.23
C ARG A 254 5.67 7.72 -0.72
N PRO A 255 6.32 8.67 -0.03
CA PRO A 255 6.43 10.02 -0.57
C PRO A 255 7.18 9.97 -1.92
N PHE A 256 6.65 10.69 -2.91
CA PHE A 256 7.23 10.81 -4.24
C PHE A 256 7.22 12.29 -4.62
N ASN A 257 8.40 12.92 -4.66
CA ASN A 257 8.54 14.38 -4.78
C ASN A 257 7.80 15.19 -3.70
N PHE A 258 7.31 14.56 -2.63
CA PHE A 258 6.52 15.23 -1.60
C PHE A 258 7.34 16.15 -0.70
N PHE A 259 8.54 15.69 -0.34
CA PHE A 259 9.50 16.43 0.49
C PHE A 259 10.61 17.01 -0.38
N PRO A 260 11.31 18.06 0.07
CA PRO A 260 12.43 18.63 -0.68
C PRO A 260 13.64 17.67 -0.77
N GLU A 261 13.77 16.74 0.17
CA GLU A 261 14.81 15.71 0.27
C GLU A 261 14.26 14.50 1.07
N ASP A 262 15.11 13.51 1.37
CA ASP A 262 14.71 12.38 2.23
C ASP A 262 14.31 12.89 3.63
N PRO A 263 13.06 12.71 4.07
CA PRO A 263 12.63 13.17 5.39
C PRO A 263 13.37 12.46 6.54
N SER A 264 14.03 11.32 6.31
CA SER A 264 14.76 10.59 7.34
C SER A 264 16.05 11.27 7.79
N VAL A 265 16.58 12.24 7.03
CA VAL A 265 17.83 12.98 7.36
C VAL A 265 17.73 13.76 8.67
N ALA A 266 16.52 14.05 9.16
CA ALA A 266 16.30 14.67 10.46
C ALA A 266 16.52 13.69 11.64
N SER A 267 16.61 12.38 11.37
CA SER A 267 16.89 11.38 12.40
C SER A 267 18.31 11.51 12.94
N ARG A 268 18.43 11.45 14.27
CA ARG A 268 19.72 11.50 14.98
C ARG A 268 20.35 10.11 15.16
N ASP A 269 19.66 9.05 14.73
CA ASP A 269 20.16 7.68 14.82
C ASP A 269 21.22 7.36 13.76
N THR A 270 21.43 8.27 12.81
CA THR A 270 22.45 8.14 11.76
C THR A 270 23.87 8.04 12.37
N VAL A 271 24.68 7.15 11.82
CA VAL A 271 26.10 7.01 12.18
C VAL A 271 26.93 7.13 10.91
N ILE A 272 27.96 7.99 10.94
CA ILE A 272 28.89 8.15 9.81
C ILE A 272 30.31 7.79 10.27
N VAL A 273 30.97 6.90 9.53
CA VAL A 273 32.34 6.47 9.81
C VAL A 273 33.28 7.05 8.76
N TRP A 274 34.18 7.94 9.21
CA TRP A 274 35.15 8.61 8.36
C TRP A 274 36.54 7.97 8.53
N PRO A 275 37.21 7.55 7.45
CA PRO A 275 38.59 7.08 7.54
C PRO A 275 39.52 8.23 7.94
N ARG A 276 40.65 7.89 8.58
CA ARG A 276 41.74 8.82 8.89
C ARG A 276 43.03 8.30 8.28
N ASP A 277 43.86 9.19 7.75
CA ASP A 277 45.14 8.84 7.10
C ASP A 277 46.08 8.03 8.00
N LYS A 278 46.01 8.26 9.31
CA LYS A 278 46.72 7.51 10.33
C LYS A 278 45.79 7.28 11.52
N GLY A 279 45.79 6.05 12.04
CA GLY A 279 45.02 5.67 13.24
C GLY A 279 43.61 5.17 12.94
N PRO A 280 42.76 5.03 13.98
CA PRO A 280 41.42 4.48 13.84
C PRO A 280 40.46 5.46 13.15
N ASN A 281 39.42 4.91 12.53
CA ASN A 281 38.34 5.70 11.93
C ASN A 281 37.66 6.62 12.94
N TYR A 282 37.17 7.77 12.47
CA TYR A 282 36.32 8.66 13.24
C TYR A 282 34.86 8.26 13.09
N VAL A 283 34.19 7.96 14.22
CA VAL A 283 32.77 7.64 14.25
C VAL A 283 32.00 8.87 14.70
N GLN A 284 31.24 9.47 13.79
CA GLN A 284 30.35 10.59 14.05
C GLN A 284 28.95 10.05 14.40
N ARG A 285 28.42 10.45 15.56
CA ARG A 285 27.08 10.11 16.06
C ARG A 285 26.36 11.39 16.50
N TRP A 286 25.02 11.39 16.46
CA TRP A 286 24.19 12.49 16.98
C TRP A 286 23.41 12.10 18.26
N ILE A 287 23.38 10.82 18.58
CA ILE A 287 23.00 10.29 19.89
C ILE A 287 24.23 9.58 20.48
N PRO A 288 24.56 9.81 21.75
CA PRO A 288 25.61 9.05 22.43
C PRO A 288 25.36 7.55 22.29
N GLU A 289 26.43 6.77 22.22
CA GLU A 289 26.30 5.33 22.38
C GLU A 289 25.76 5.07 23.79
N GLU A 290 24.50 4.61 23.89
CA GLU A 290 23.97 4.16 25.17
C GLU A 290 24.86 3.01 25.64
N GLY A 291 25.66 3.26 26.69
CA GLY A 291 26.28 2.18 27.44
C GLY A 291 25.12 1.34 27.97
N GLY A 292 24.92 0.16 27.39
CA GLY A 292 23.67 -0.59 27.52
C GLY A 292 23.22 -0.72 28.97
N ASP A 293 22.24 0.09 29.36
CA ASP A 293 21.50 -0.15 30.58
C ASP A 293 20.76 -1.46 30.35
N CYS A 294 21.22 -2.52 31.01
CA CYS A 294 20.64 -3.85 30.90
C CYS A 294 19.24 -3.86 31.53
N TRP A 295 18.23 -3.48 30.77
CA TRP A 295 16.83 -3.60 31.17
C TRP A 295 16.38 -5.04 31.06
N LYS A 296 15.90 -5.62 32.18
CA LYS A 296 15.21 -6.91 32.16
C LYS A 296 13.74 -6.68 31.83
N PRO A 297 13.18 -7.32 30.80
CA PRO A 297 11.75 -7.21 30.54
C PRO A 297 10.96 -7.78 31.72
N THR A 298 9.77 -7.23 31.96
CA THR A 298 8.82 -7.86 32.86
C THR A 298 8.53 -9.30 32.40
N PRO A 299 8.37 -10.26 33.32
CA PRO A 299 7.95 -11.61 32.95
C PRO A 299 6.67 -11.58 32.10
N PHE A 300 6.62 -12.45 31.09
CA PHE A 300 5.44 -12.60 30.24
C PHE A 300 4.19 -12.93 31.08
N SER A 301 3.07 -12.30 30.76
CA SER A 301 1.77 -12.58 31.37
C SER A 301 0.69 -12.77 30.30
N TYR A 302 -0.26 -13.67 30.56
CA TYR A 302 -1.38 -13.96 29.67
C TYR A 302 -2.63 -14.25 30.49
N ASN A 303 -3.65 -13.39 30.39
CA ASN A 303 -4.92 -13.57 31.10
C ASN A 303 -5.79 -14.64 30.42
N GLY A 304 -5.92 -14.57 29.10
CA GLY A 304 -6.70 -15.53 28.31
C GLY A 304 -8.22 -15.44 28.48
N THR A 305 -8.75 -14.54 29.32
CA THR A 305 -10.20 -14.37 29.53
C THR A 305 -10.69 -12.99 29.08
N TYR A 306 -11.91 -12.97 28.52
CA TYR A 306 -12.67 -11.76 28.25
C TYR A 306 -14.06 -11.92 28.90
N ARG A 307 -14.34 -11.13 29.94
CA ARG A 307 -15.63 -11.16 30.67
C ARG A 307 -16.08 -9.72 30.91
N PRO A 308 -17.41 -9.46 30.95
CA PRO A 308 -17.91 -8.16 31.39
C PRO A 308 -17.31 -7.81 32.76
N LEU A 309 -16.90 -6.56 32.92
CA LEU A 309 -16.42 -5.99 34.18
C LEU A 309 -17.60 -5.43 35.00
#